data_AF-A0A965A9Z6-F1
#
_entry.id   AF-A0A965A9Z6-F1
#
_cell.length_a   1.000
_cell.length_b   1.000
_cell.length_c   1.000
_cell.angle_alpha   90.00
_cell.angle_beta   90.00
_cell.angle_gamma   90.00
#
_symmetry.space_group_name_H-M   'P 1'
#
loop_
_entity.id
_entity.type
_entity.pdbx_description
1 polymer ?
#
loop_
_entity_poly.entity_id
_entity_poly.type
_entity_poly.pdbx_seq_one_letter_code
_entity_poly.pdbx_strand_id
1 'polypeptide(L)'
;MPPSSQCFKGFILLALFTSIVTCAKAQPYYALYDSANRHRVDAYLQILVDETAALKHTDILKDEVQKKFVNSKGDLKFGYTKATIWLKLAIKKTSSEAQWLVELPAPFLEFVD
;
A
#
# COMPACT_ATOMS: atom_id res chain seq x y z
N MET A 1 -20.66 1.30 -55.78
CA MET A 1 -19.74 2.01 -54.87
C MET A 1 -19.73 1.27 -53.54
N PRO A 2 -18.65 0.57 -53.16
CA PRO A 2 -18.58 -0.10 -51.86
C PRO A 2 -18.21 0.93 -50.77
N PRO A 3 -18.82 0.87 -49.57
CA PRO A 3 -18.44 1.74 -48.47
C PRO A 3 -17.15 1.23 -47.79
N SER A 4 -16.11 2.06 -47.89
CA SER A 4 -15.06 2.33 -46.89
C SER A 4 -14.84 1.34 -45.71
N SER A 5 -14.05 0.28 -45.93
CA SER A 5 -13.43 -0.57 -44.88
C SER A 5 -12.42 0.16 -43.96
N GLN A 6 -12.28 1.49 -44.07
CA GLN A 6 -11.31 2.27 -43.28
C GLN A 6 -11.84 2.66 -41.89
N CYS A 7 -13.16 2.73 -41.69
CA CYS A 7 -13.76 3.07 -40.39
C CYS A 7 -13.52 1.98 -39.32
N PHE A 8 -13.45 0.72 -39.73
CA PHE A 8 -13.33 -0.41 -38.81
C PHE A 8 -11.93 -0.53 -38.16
N LYS A 9 -10.87 -0.16 -38.90
CA LYS A 9 -9.48 -0.20 -38.39
C LYS A 9 -9.21 0.87 -37.32
N GLY A 10 -9.82 2.05 -37.44
CA GLY A 10 -9.69 3.13 -36.45
C GLY A 10 -10.31 2.75 -35.09
N PHE A 11 -11.42 2.00 -35.12
CA PHE A 11 -12.12 1.57 -33.91
C PHE A 11 -11.32 0.53 -33.11
N ILE A 12 -10.61 -0.38 -33.80
CA ILE A 12 -9.75 -1.39 -33.14
C ILE A 12 -8.53 -0.73 -32.49
N LEU A 13 -7.90 0.25 -33.14
CA LEU A 13 -6.77 0.99 -32.58
C LEU A 13 -7.18 1.82 -31.35
N LEU A 14 -8.38 2.41 -31.35
CA LEU A 14 -8.90 3.16 -30.20
C LEU A 14 -9.23 2.24 -29.01
N ALA A 15 -9.80 1.05 -29.26
CA ALA A 15 -10.10 0.06 -28.24
C ALA A 15 -8.83 -0.58 -27.62
N LEU A 16 -7.76 -0.71 -28.39
CA LEU A 16 -6.46 -1.16 -27.87
C LEU A 16 -5.80 -0.09 -26.97
N PHE A 17 -5.97 1.19 -27.30
CA PHE A 17 -5.37 2.29 -26.54
C PHE A 17 -6.08 2.53 -25.20
N THR A 18 -7.40 2.32 -25.12
CA THR A 18 -8.16 2.48 -23.88
C THR A 18 -7.92 1.38 -22.85
N SER A 19 -7.44 0.21 -23.25
CA SER A 19 -7.15 -0.91 -22.32
C SER A 19 -5.85 -0.74 -21.52
N ILE A 20 -5.00 0.23 -21.87
CA ILE A 20 -3.70 0.46 -21.19
C ILE A 20 -3.84 1.40 -19.98
N VAL A 21 -5.03 1.94 -19.72
CA VAL A 21 -5.33 2.68 -18.48
C VAL A 21 -5.47 1.67 -17.33
N THR A 22 -4.34 1.07 -16.98
CA THR A 22 -4.16 0.24 -15.80
C THR A 22 -4.49 1.15 -14.63
N CYS A 23 -5.54 0.81 -13.89
CA CYS A 23 -5.97 1.52 -12.70
C CYS A 23 -4.82 1.52 -11.69
N ALA A 24 -3.99 2.57 -11.71
CA ALA A 24 -3.02 2.82 -10.68
C ALA A 24 -3.79 3.14 -9.40
N LYS A 25 -4.03 2.12 -8.58
CA LYS A 25 -4.57 2.33 -7.24
C LYS A 25 -3.50 3.06 -6.43
N ALA A 26 -3.69 4.37 -6.29
CA ALA A 26 -2.84 5.20 -5.45
C ALA A 26 -2.80 4.61 -4.04
N GLN A 27 -1.60 4.47 -3.49
CA GLN A 27 -1.42 3.96 -2.14
C GLN A 27 -2.12 4.91 -1.15
N PRO A 28 -2.97 4.40 -0.24
CA PRO A 28 -3.55 5.23 0.79
C PRO A 28 -2.42 5.82 1.65
N TYR A 29 -2.49 7.13 1.91
CA TYR A 29 -1.55 7.83 2.76
C TYR A 29 -2.28 8.57 3.87
N TYR A 30 -1.61 8.74 5.01
CA TYR A 30 -2.10 9.59 6.09
C TYR A 30 -1.39 10.95 6.06
N ALA A 31 -2.16 12.04 6.18
CA ALA A 31 -1.60 13.38 6.28
C ALA A 31 -1.33 13.73 7.75
N LEU A 32 -0.11 14.19 8.05
CA LEU A 32 0.26 14.67 9.38
C LEU A 32 0.03 16.17 9.51
N TYR A 33 -1.13 16.55 10.03
CA TYR A 33 -1.59 17.95 10.07
C TYR A 33 -1.77 18.54 11.49
N ASP A 34 -1.95 17.72 12.52
CA ASP A 34 -2.24 18.18 13.89
C ASP A 34 -1.42 17.43 14.95
N SER A 35 -0.41 18.08 15.51
CA SER A 35 0.48 17.48 16.51
C SER A 35 -0.07 17.48 17.94
N ALA A 36 -1.23 18.09 18.20
CA ALA A 36 -1.79 18.18 19.56
C ALA A 36 -2.52 16.89 19.98
N ASN A 37 -2.86 16.03 19.02
CA ASN A 37 -3.70 14.85 19.25
C ASN A 37 -3.02 13.55 18.82
N ARG A 38 -3.45 12.44 19.44
CA ARG A 38 -3.10 11.09 19.00
C ARG A 38 -3.98 10.70 17.82
N HIS A 39 -3.36 10.16 16.76
CA HIS A 39 -4.06 9.76 15.54
C HIS A 39 -4.03 8.24 15.35
N ARG A 40 -5.18 7.66 15.00
CA ARG A 40 -5.27 6.26 14.59
C ARG A 40 -4.98 6.14 13.10
N VAL A 41 -3.94 5.41 12.76
CA VAL A 41 -3.47 5.22 11.37
C VAL A 41 -3.59 3.78 10.90
N ASP A 42 -4.17 2.90 11.70
CA ASP A 42 -4.26 1.46 11.43
C ASP A 42 -5.04 1.12 10.16
N ALA A 43 -6.01 1.95 9.76
CA ALA A 43 -6.75 1.82 8.50
C ALA A 43 -5.96 2.30 7.27
N TYR A 44 -4.85 3.02 7.47
CA TYR A 44 -3.96 3.51 6.40
C TYR A 44 -2.74 2.61 6.19
N LEU A 45 -2.60 1.57 7.01
CA LEU A 45 -1.54 0.59 6.86
C LEU A 45 -1.79 -0.33 5.68
N GLN A 46 -0.71 -0.78 5.07
CA GLN A 46 -0.69 -2.00 4.28
C GLN A 46 0.12 -3.05 5.03
N ILE A 47 -0.28 -4.30 4.91
CA ILE A 47 0.24 -5.42 5.70
C ILE A 47 0.73 -6.51 4.76
N LEU A 48 1.87 -7.11 5.07
CA LEU A 48 2.34 -8.35 4.48
C LEU A 48 2.69 -9.32 5.60
N VAL A 49 2.07 -10.50 5.57
CA VAL A 49 2.39 -11.60 6.50
C VAL A 49 3.38 -12.51 5.79
N ASP A 50 4.60 -12.62 6.32
CA ASP A 50 5.60 -13.57 5.85
C ASP A 50 5.64 -14.78 6.79
N GLU A 51 4.89 -15.83 6.43
CA GLU A 51 4.84 -17.08 7.19
C GLU A 51 6.18 -17.82 7.21
N THR A 52 7.09 -17.54 6.27
CA THR A 52 8.40 -18.21 6.18
C THR A 52 9.47 -17.51 7.00
N ALA A 53 9.23 -16.27 7.42
CA ALA A 53 10.21 -15.38 8.04
C ALA A 53 11.53 -15.25 7.25
N ALA A 54 11.48 -15.43 5.93
CA ALA A 54 12.65 -15.46 5.07
C ALA A 54 12.95 -14.09 4.43
N LEU A 55 11.97 -13.20 4.36
CA LEU A 55 12.15 -11.86 3.80
C LEU A 55 13.04 -11.02 4.70
N LYS A 56 14.00 -10.32 4.09
CA LYS A 56 14.85 -9.32 4.76
C LYS A 56 14.37 -7.92 4.45
N HIS A 57 14.80 -6.94 5.25
CA HIS A 57 14.47 -5.52 5.05
C HIS A 57 14.71 -5.03 3.61
N THR A 58 15.80 -5.47 2.97
CA THR A 58 16.11 -5.11 1.57
C THR A 58 15.17 -5.73 0.55
N ASP A 59 14.63 -6.92 0.83
CA ASP A 59 13.70 -7.59 -0.08
C ASP A 59 12.34 -6.89 -0.12
N ILE A 60 11.94 -6.30 1.00
CA ILE A 60 10.68 -5.55 1.09
C ILE A 60 10.65 -4.40 0.10
N LEU A 61 11.78 -3.80 -0.24
CA LEU A 61 11.86 -2.69 -1.20
C LEU A 61 11.63 -3.11 -2.66
N LYS A 62 11.65 -4.41 -2.98
CA LYS A 62 11.48 -4.92 -4.35
C LYS A 62 10.03 -4.81 -4.80
N ASP A 63 9.82 -4.42 -6.06
CA ASP A 63 8.49 -4.21 -6.65
C ASP A 63 7.58 -5.44 -6.55
N GLU A 64 8.13 -6.65 -6.76
CA GLU A 64 7.37 -7.88 -6.65
C GLU A 64 6.89 -8.18 -5.22
N VAL A 65 7.59 -7.68 -4.20
CA VAL A 65 7.18 -7.82 -2.79
C VAL A 65 6.22 -6.70 -2.41
N GLN A 66 6.47 -5.48 -2.88
CA GLN A 66 5.57 -4.34 -2.67
C GLN A 66 4.13 -4.61 -3.13
N LYS A 67 3.96 -5.38 -4.22
CA LYS A 67 2.64 -5.79 -4.73
C LYS A 67 1.90 -6.79 -3.83
N LYS A 68 2.58 -7.44 -2.89
CA LYS A 68 1.98 -8.41 -1.96
C LYS A 68 1.37 -7.76 -0.72
N PHE A 69 1.65 -6.48 -0.48
CA PHE A 69 1.04 -5.75 0.61
C PHE A 69 -0.46 -5.54 0.36
N VAL A 70 -1.26 -5.87 1.35
CA VAL A 70 -2.72 -5.69 1.32
C VAL A 70 -3.12 -4.55 2.24
N ASN A 71 -4.12 -3.75 1.83
CA ASN A 71 -4.63 -2.68 2.67
C ASN A 71 -5.26 -3.25 3.94
N SER A 72 -4.91 -2.65 5.08
CA SER A 72 -5.54 -2.92 6.36
C SER A 72 -6.99 -2.45 6.34
N LYS A 73 -7.84 -3.15 7.10
CA LYS A 73 -9.23 -2.72 7.37
C LYS A 73 -9.34 -1.92 8.68
N GLY A 74 -8.21 -1.58 9.29
CA GLY A 74 -8.12 -1.10 10.67
C GLY A 74 -8.15 -2.26 11.68
N ASP A 75 -8.02 -1.91 12.96
CA ASP A 75 -8.07 -2.83 14.10
C ASP A 75 -7.13 -4.04 13.95
N LEU A 76 -5.83 -3.77 13.95
CA LEU A 76 -4.79 -4.78 13.71
C LEU A 76 -4.87 -5.90 14.75
N LYS A 77 -5.24 -7.09 14.31
CA LYS A 77 -5.34 -8.31 15.12
C LYS A 77 -4.70 -9.46 14.38
N PHE A 78 -3.45 -9.77 14.74
CA PHE A 78 -2.68 -10.86 14.12
C PHE A 78 -2.81 -12.19 14.88
N GLY A 79 -3.31 -12.15 16.12
CA GLY A 79 -3.30 -13.31 17.02
C GLY A 79 -1.87 -13.69 17.42
N TYR A 80 -1.71 -14.92 17.90
CA TYR A 80 -0.39 -15.51 18.16
C TYR A 80 0.13 -16.17 16.90
N THR A 81 1.23 -15.67 16.38
CA THR A 81 1.88 -16.21 15.19
C THR A 81 3.40 -16.07 15.30
N LYS A 82 4.12 -16.99 14.65
CA LYS A 82 5.57 -16.91 14.44
C LYS A 82 5.94 -16.21 13.13
N ALA A 83 4.94 -15.84 12.32
CA ALA A 83 5.16 -15.16 11.07
C ALA A 83 5.73 -13.75 11.30
N THR A 84 6.60 -13.31 10.40
CA THR A 84 7.06 -11.92 10.38
C THR A 84 5.98 -11.05 9.77
N ILE A 85 5.53 -10.02 10.50
CA ILE A 85 4.50 -9.10 10.03
C ILE A 85 5.16 -7.79 9.58
N TRP A 86 5.09 -7.50 8.29
CA TRP A 86 5.56 -6.25 7.72
C TRP A 86 4.42 -5.24 7.66
N LEU A 87 4.62 -4.10 8.32
CA LEU A 87 3.68 -2.98 8.32
C LEU A 87 4.24 -1.84 7.47
N LYS A 88 3.44 -1.38 6.51
CA LYS A 88 3.81 -0.27 5.61
C LYS A 88 2.83 0.88 5.81
N LEU A 89 3.35 2.04 6.18
CA LEU A 89 2.60 3.28 6.32
C LEU A 89 3.15 4.33 5.35
N ALA A 90 2.32 4.83 4.44
CA ALA A 90 2.66 6.03 3.68
C ALA A 90 2.18 7.27 4.42
N ILE A 91 3.11 8.20 4.63
CA ILE A 91 2.84 9.45 5.36
C ILE A 91 3.12 10.62 4.42
N LYS A 92 2.22 11.60 4.43
CA LYS A 92 2.45 12.91 3.82
C LYS A 92 2.57 13.96 4.92
N LYS A 93 3.74 14.58 5.01
CA LYS A 93 3.99 15.69 5.93
C LYS A 93 3.26 16.94 5.41
N THR A 94 2.41 17.54 6.24
CA THR A 94 1.69 18.78 5.88
C THR A 94 2.13 20.01 6.69
N SER A 95 2.90 19.86 7.77
CA SER A 95 3.55 20.97 8.50
C SER A 95 5.04 20.71 8.70
N SER A 96 5.87 21.75 8.69
CA SER A 96 7.34 21.62 8.58
C SER A 96 8.05 21.19 9.88
N GLU A 97 7.47 21.35 11.07
CA GLU A 97 8.27 21.40 12.31
C GLU A 97 7.85 20.47 13.46
N ALA A 98 6.80 19.65 13.29
CA ALA A 98 6.38 18.72 14.35
C ALA A 98 7.22 17.42 14.38
N GLN A 99 7.57 16.97 15.58
CA GLN A 99 8.07 15.62 15.84
C GLN A 99 6.90 14.66 16.04
N TRP A 100 6.96 13.49 15.43
CA TRP A 100 5.89 12.49 15.47
C TRP A 100 6.44 11.17 15.99
N LEU A 101 5.67 10.54 16.87
CA LEU A 101 5.94 9.20 17.38
C LEU A 101 4.91 8.23 16.80
N VAL A 102 5.38 7.05 16.39
CA VAL A 102 4.50 5.92 16.04
C VAL A 102 4.40 5.03 17.26
N GLU A 103 3.18 4.77 17.72
CA GLU A 103 2.90 3.84 18.80
C GLU A 103 2.24 2.57 18.25
N LEU A 104 2.86 1.41 18.49
CA LEU A 104 2.31 0.12 18.16
C LEU A 104 2.00 -0.64 19.48
N PRO A 105 0.73 -0.75 19.89
CA PRO A 105 0.37 -1.47 21.10
C PRO A 105 0.43 -2.99 20.87
N ALA A 106 1.61 -3.56 20.99
CA ALA A 106 1.88 -5.00 20.81
C ALA A 106 2.63 -5.57 22.04
N PRO A 107 1.94 -5.86 23.15
CA PRO A 107 2.57 -6.22 24.42
C PRO A 107 3.28 -7.57 24.41
N PHE A 108 3.02 -8.43 23.42
CA PHE A 108 3.59 -9.78 23.31
C PHE A 108 4.56 -9.91 22.12
N LEU A 109 5.05 -8.79 21.59
CA LEU A 109 6.03 -8.83 20.52
C LEU A 109 7.40 -9.19 21.10
N GLU A 110 8.04 -10.22 20.54
CA GLU A 110 9.39 -10.61 20.96
C GLU A 110 10.46 -9.66 20.40
N PHE A 111 10.30 -9.21 19.15
CA PHE A 111 11.28 -8.37 18.44
C PHE A 111 10.60 -7.36 17.50
N VAL A 112 11.18 -6.15 17.38
CA VAL A 112 10.83 -5.09 16.40
C VAL A 112 12.11 -4.67 15.69
N ASP A 113 12.06 -4.57 14.36
CA ASP A 113 13.11 -3.99 13.50
C ASP A 113 12.68 -2.64 12.91
#